data_AF-A0A3N5VBA8-F1
#
_entry.id   AF-A0A3N5VBA8-F1
#
_cell.length_a   1.000
_cell.length_b   1.000
_cell.length_c   1.000
_cell.angle_alpha   90.00
_cell.angle_beta   90.00
_cell.angle_gamma   90.00
#
_symmetry.space_group_name_H-M   'P 1'
#
loop_
_entity.id
_entity.type
_entity.pdbx_description
1 polymer ?
#
loop_
_entity_poly.entity_id
_entity_poly.type
_entity_poly.pdbx_seq_one_letter_code
_entity_poly.pdbx_strand_id
1 'polypeptide(L)'
;MSGMTRDTIRNAPEGSEASGSGQHQGDAGSDAYDRDFALSVLAKEQDALYEIEQALRRIQSGSYGICEISQRKIPQARLEAIPFARLTVECQAQWEKEYGKRRFRPSNEVGFSGGNYLEDEDSETVSLDEEED
;
A
#
# COMPACT_ATOMS: atom_id res chain seq x y z
N MET A 1 -17.13 23.37 10.43
CA MET A 1 -15.80 22.73 10.36
C MET A 1 -15.67 22.09 8.99
N SER A 2 -15.36 22.92 8.00
CA SER A 2 -15.24 22.57 6.58
C SER A 2 -13.89 23.07 6.11
N GLY A 3 -13.12 22.22 5.41
CA GLY A 3 -12.29 22.72 4.30
C GLY A 3 -10.77 22.77 4.41
N MET A 4 -10.08 22.06 5.32
CA MET A 4 -8.60 22.04 5.30
C MET A 4 -7.97 21.21 4.15
N THR A 5 -8.77 20.56 3.30
CA THR A 5 -8.25 19.68 2.23
C THR A 5 -8.18 20.35 0.85
N ARG A 6 -8.71 21.57 0.69
CA ARG A 6 -8.79 22.26 -0.62
C ARG A 6 -7.59 23.15 -0.94
N ASP A 7 -6.82 23.58 0.07
CA ASP A 7 -5.78 24.60 -0.13
C ASP A 7 -4.42 24.03 -0.57
N THR A 8 -4.20 22.71 -0.45
CA THR A 8 -2.91 22.09 -0.77
C THR A 8 -2.74 21.66 -2.23
N ILE A 9 -3.82 21.55 -3.01
CA ILE A 9 -3.76 21.08 -4.41
C ILE A 9 -3.79 22.23 -5.43
N ARG A 10 -4.27 23.42 -5.07
CA ARG A 10 -4.41 24.54 -6.02
C ARG A 10 -3.25 25.52 -6.09
N ASN A 11 -2.35 25.52 -5.11
CA ASN A 11 -1.19 26.42 -5.12
C ASN A 11 -0.03 25.77 -5.88
N ALA A 12 -0.14 25.69 -7.21
CA ALA A 12 1.03 25.55 -8.06
C ALA A 12 1.78 26.90 -8.04
N PRO A 13 3.01 26.99 -7.52
CA PRO A 13 3.78 28.22 -7.62
C PRO A 13 4.22 28.37 -9.08
N GLU A 14 3.61 29.33 -9.78
CA GLU A 14 4.21 29.91 -10.97
C GLU A 14 5.58 30.47 -10.61
N GLY A 15 6.62 29.94 -11.24
CA GLY A 15 7.93 30.59 -11.28
C GLY A 15 8.85 30.33 -10.09
N SER A 16 9.75 29.38 -10.27
CA SER A 16 11.17 29.53 -9.91
C SER A 16 11.52 29.68 -8.43
N GLU A 17 11.39 28.60 -7.66
CA GLU A 17 12.26 28.36 -6.49
C GLU A 17 12.71 26.88 -6.48
N ALA A 18 13.18 26.38 -7.63
CA ALA A 18 13.87 25.09 -7.71
C ALA A 18 15.32 25.16 -7.18
N SER A 19 15.64 26.07 -6.26
CA SER A 19 17.02 26.28 -5.80
C SER A 19 17.03 26.92 -4.40
N GLY A 20 16.70 26.16 -3.37
CA GLY A 20 16.72 26.69 -2.01
C GLY A 20 16.51 25.73 -0.84
N SER A 21 16.47 24.40 -1.02
CA SER A 21 16.77 23.49 0.11
C SER A 21 18.27 23.65 0.43
N GLY A 22 18.61 23.87 1.70
CA GLY A 22 19.94 24.29 2.17
C GLY A 22 21.12 23.66 1.42
N GLN A 23 22.01 24.50 0.89
CA GLN A 23 23.17 24.14 0.08
C GLN A 23 24.31 23.47 0.88
N HIS A 24 23.99 22.71 1.93
CA HIS A 24 24.95 21.95 2.70
C HIS A 24 24.74 20.45 2.44
N GLN A 25 25.83 19.71 2.18
CA GLN A 25 25.76 18.26 1.91
C GLN A 25 25.05 17.47 3.03
N GLY A 26 25.04 18.02 4.26
CA GLY A 26 24.30 17.46 5.39
C GLY A 26 22.78 17.50 5.22
N ASP A 27 22.23 18.64 4.79
CA ASP A 27 20.78 18.83 4.65
C ASP A 27 20.23 17.96 3.51
N ALA A 28 20.98 17.86 2.40
CA ALA A 28 20.63 16.97 1.29
C ALA A 28 20.59 15.49 1.70
N GLY A 29 21.43 15.07 2.64
CA GLY A 29 21.43 13.71 3.20
C GLY A 29 20.24 13.45 4.11
N SER A 30 19.89 14.42 4.98
CA SER A 30 18.71 14.36 5.84
C SER A 30 17.42 14.31 5.02
N ASP A 31 17.26 15.20 4.03
CA ASP A 31 16.08 15.22 3.15
C ASP A 31 15.92 13.92 2.37
N ALA A 32 17.03 13.32 1.91
CA ALA A 32 16.99 12.02 1.24
C ALA A 32 16.54 10.90 2.19
N TYR A 33 17.08 10.86 3.41
CA TYR A 33 16.68 9.89 4.42
C TYR A 33 15.20 10.01 4.78
N ASP A 34 14.69 11.23 4.98
CA ASP A 34 13.30 11.44 5.35
C ASP A 34 12.34 11.01 4.23
N ARG A 35 12.70 11.29 2.97
CA ARG A 35 11.95 10.78 1.81
C ARG A 35 11.96 9.26 1.74
N ASP A 36 13.13 8.63 1.85
CA ASP A 36 13.24 7.16 1.79
C ASP A 36 12.47 6.51 2.94
N PHE A 37 12.53 7.09 4.13
CA PHE A 37 11.75 6.64 5.27
C PHE A 37 10.25 6.73 5.00
N ALA A 38 9.76 7.88 4.53
CA ALA A 38 8.35 8.08 4.19
C ALA A 38 7.87 7.08 3.14
N LEU A 39 8.64 6.87 2.06
CA LEU A 39 8.34 5.87 1.04
C LEU A 39 8.29 4.45 1.62
N SER A 40 9.20 4.12 2.54
CA SER A 40 9.23 2.80 3.18
C SER A 40 8.01 2.55 4.09
N VAL A 41 7.48 3.60 4.72
CA VAL A 41 6.26 3.51 5.55
C VAL A 41 5.04 3.32 4.65
N LEU A 42 4.89 4.16 3.62
CA LEU A 42 3.81 4.07 2.65
C LEU A 42 3.74 2.69 1.98
N ALA A 43 4.90 2.13 1.58
CA ALA A 43 4.96 0.79 0.99
C ALA A 43 4.45 -0.29 1.95
N LYS A 44 4.80 -0.21 3.25
CA LYS A 44 4.33 -1.16 4.27
C LYS A 44 2.83 -1.03 4.52
N GLU A 45 2.31 0.20 4.55
CA GLU A 45 0.88 0.45 4.74
C GLU A 45 0.06 -0.09 3.58
N GLN A 46 0.52 0.13 2.35
CA GLN A 46 -0.13 -0.41 1.17
C GLN A 46 -0.13 -1.95 1.16
N ASP A 47 0.99 -2.57 1.52
CA ASP A 47 1.08 -4.03 1.65
C ASP A 47 0.07 -4.54 2.69
N ALA A 48 -0.06 -3.85 3.82
CA ALA A 48 -1.02 -4.22 4.86
C ALA A 48 -2.48 -4.10 4.36
N LEU A 49 -2.82 -3.02 3.64
CA LEU A 49 -4.14 -2.85 3.04
C LEU A 49 -4.47 -3.99 2.06
N TYR A 50 -3.52 -4.32 1.20
CA TYR A 50 -3.68 -5.43 0.27
C TYR A 50 -3.92 -6.76 1.00
N GLU A 51 -3.15 -7.08 2.04
CA GLU A 51 -3.34 -8.31 2.82
C GLU A 51 -4.70 -8.35 3.53
N ILE A 52 -5.20 -7.20 3.97
CA ILE A 52 -6.54 -7.06 4.54
C ILE A 52 -7.61 -7.35 3.48
N GLU A 53 -7.50 -6.78 2.28
CA GLU A 53 -8.43 -7.08 1.18
C GLU A 53 -8.42 -8.57 0.81
N GLN A 54 -7.24 -9.20 0.78
CA GLN A 54 -7.13 -10.65 0.55
C GLN A 54 -7.77 -11.45 1.69
N ALA A 55 -7.61 -11.02 2.94
CA ALA A 55 -8.28 -11.65 4.07
C ALA A 55 -9.81 -11.57 3.93
N LEU A 56 -10.35 -10.41 3.53
CA LEU A 56 -11.77 -10.23 3.28
C LEU A 56 -12.27 -11.13 2.13
N ARG A 57 -11.53 -11.22 1.02
CA ARG A 57 -11.85 -12.16 -0.08
C ARG A 57 -11.85 -13.63 0.37
N ARG A 58 -10.91 -14.00 1.26
CA ARG A 58 -10.87 -15.35 1.86
C ARG A 58 -12.04 -15.62 2.80
N ILE A 59 -12.54 -14.60 3.50
CA ILE A 59 -13.77 -14.71 4.30
C ILE A 59 -14.96 -14.98 3.38
N GLN A 60 -15.10 -14.22 2.28
CA GLN A 60 -16.20 -14.40 1.32
C GLN A 60 -16.18 -15.77 0.65
N SER A 61 -14.98 -16.29 0.31
CA SER A 61 -14.82 -17.63 -0.27
C SER A 61 -14.84 -18.77 0.76
N GLY A 62 -14.90 -18.47 2.06
CA GLY A 62 -14.92 -19.47 3.14
C GLY A 62 -13.57 -20.15 3.44
N SER A 63 -12.47 -19.64 2.89
CA SER A 63 -11.10 -20.16 3.08
C SER A 63 -10.31 -19.42 4.18
N TYR A 64 -10.94 -18.46 4.85
CA TYR A 64 -10.31 -17.71 5.94
C TYR A 64 -9.84 -18.60 7.09
N GLY A 65 -8.64 -18.31 7.60
CA GLY A 65 -8.04 -19.08 8.67
C GLY A 65 -7.44 -20.43 8.24
N ILE A 66 -7.31 -20.69 6.93
CA ILE A 66 -6.57 -21.84 6.39
C ILE A 66 -5.22 -21.38 5.84
N CYS A 67 -4.16 -22.10 6.20
CA CYS A 67 -2.80 -21.80 5.75
C CYS A 67 -2.62 -22.15 4.27
N GLU A 68 -2.17 -21.20 3.46
CA GLU A 68 -2.03 -21.39 2.00
C GLU A 68 -0.98 -22.45 1.61
N ILE A 69 0.07 -22.64 2.43
CA ILE A 69 1.12 -23.64 2.17
C ILE A 69 0.70 -25.03 2.67
N SER A 70 0.35 -25.15 3.95
CA SER A 70 0.12 -26.47 4.57
C SER A 70 -1.33 -26.92 4.59
N GLN A 71 -2.27 -26.06 4.19
CA GLN A 71 -3.72 -26.31 4.22
C GLN A 71 -4.27 -26.66 5.62
N ARG A 72 -3.49 -26.38 6.68
CA ARG A 72 -3.88 -26.54 8.08
C ARG A 72 -4.53 -25.27 8.61
N LYS A 73 -5.37 -25.41 9.63
CA LYS A 73 -5.98 -24.25 10.33
C LYS A 73 -4.91 -23.38 10.98
N ILE A 74 -5.05 -22.06 10.81
CA ILE A 74 -4.23 -21.05 11.48
C ILE A 74 -4.73 -20.91 12.93
N PRO A 75 -3.83 -20.92 13.93
CA PRO A 75 -4.24 -20.78 15.34
C PRO A 75 -5.05 -19.50 15.57
N GLN A 76 -6.14 -19.59 16.33
CA GLN A 76 -7.03 -18.46 16.58
C GLN A 76 -6.30 -17.28 17.23
N ALA A 77 -5.45 -17.53 18.23
CA ALA A 77 -4.65 -16.49 18.88
C ALA A 77 -3.79 -15.67 17.90
N ARG A 78 -3.39 -16.28 16.77
CA ARG A 78 -2.65 -15.58 15.71
C ARG A 78 -3.57 -14.72 14.86
N LEU A 79 -4.78 -15.18 14.54
CA LEU A 79 -5.77 -14.39 13.81
C LEU A 79 -6.30 -13.23 14.66
N GLU A 80 -6.38 -13.39 15.97
CA GLU A 80 -6.73 -12.31 16.90
C GLU A 80 -5.64 -11.22 16.95
N ALA A 81 -4.36 -11.62 16.90
CA ALA A 81 -3.24 -10.68 16.86
C ALA A 81 -3.00 -10.06 15.47
N ILE A 82 -3.14 -10.87 14.41
CA ILE A 82 -2.87 -10.50 13.02
C ILE A 82 -3.98 -11.10 12.14
N PRO A 83 -5.09 -10.38 11.94
CA PRO A 83 -6.29 -10.92 11.28
C PRO A 83 -6.09 -11.24 9.81
N PHE A 84 -5.12 -10.62 9.14
CA PHE A 84 -4.83 -10.85 7.72
C PHE A 84 -3.79 -11.97 7.48
N ALA A 85 -3.33 -12.67 8.52
CA ALA A 85 -2.30 -13.70 8.40
C ALA A 85 -2.68 -14.82 7.40
N ARG A 86 -1.81 -15.06 6.40
CA ARG A 86 -1.99 -16.12 5.38
C ARG A 86 -1.44 -17.48 5.77
N LEU A 87 -0.43 -17.48 6.63
CA LEU A 87 0.36 -18.67 6.97
C LEU A 87 0.33 -18.93 8.47
N THR A 88 0.53 -20.20 8.84
CA THR A 88 0.90 -20.57 10.22
C THR A 88 2.29 -20.04 10.55
N VAL A 89 2.61 -19.96 11.84
CA VAL A 89 3.95 -19.54 12.31
C VAL A 89 5.05 -20.44 11.74
N GLU A 90 4.82 -21.75 11.71
CA GLU A 90 5.77 -22.72 11.15
C GLU A 90 6.03 -22.48 9.66
N CYS A 91 4.96 -22.33 8.87
CA CYS A 91 5.08 -22.10 7.43
C CYS A 91 5.69 -20.73 7.13
N GLN A 92 5.36 -19.70 7.92
CA GLN A 92 5.99 -18.40 7.79
C GLN A 92 7.49 -18.47 8.11
N ALA A 93 7.89 -19.13 9.19
CA ALA A 93 9.30 -19.27 9.56
C ALA A 93 10.10 -20.05 8.52
N GLN A 94 9.51 -21.09 7.92
CA GLN A 94 10.12 -21.83 6.81
C GLN A 94 10.31 -20.93 5.58
N TRP A 95 9.27 -20.18 5.21
CA TRP A 95 9.34 -19.23 4.09
C TRP A 95 10.42 -18.17 4.30
N GLU A 96 10.47 -17.57 5.48
CA GLU A 96 11.48 -16.55 5.83
C GLU A 96 12.91 -17.11 5.80
N LYS A 97 13.08 -18.40 6.14
CA LYS A 97 14.38 -19.08 6.05
C LYS A 97 14.81 -19.30 4.60
N GLU A 98 13.90 -19.68 3.72
CA GLU A 98 14.20 -20.03 2.32
C GLU A 98 14.27 -18.81 1.40
N TYR A 99 13.34 -17.87 1.55
CA TYR A 99 13.19 -16.72 0.67
C TYR A 99 13.61 -15.39 1.32
N GLY A 100 14.08 -15.42 2.56
CA GLY A 100 14.51 -14.25 3.31
C GLY A 100 13.34 -13.34 3.64
N LYS A 101 13.53 -12.03 3.45
CA LYS A 101 12.48 -11.01 3.70
C LYS A 101 11.46 -10.90 2.56
N ARG A 102 11.52 -11.77 1.55
CA ARG A 102 10.54 -11.75 0.45
C ARG A 102 9.17 -12.12 0.99
N ARG A 103 8.18 -11.34 0.61
CA ARG A 103 6.79 -11.56 1.02
C ARG A 103 6.23 -12.80 0.34
N PHE A 104 5.33 -13.49 1.04
CA PHE A 104 4.52 -14.56 0.46
C PHE A 104 3.35 -13.94 -0.30
N ARG A 105 3.60 -13.45 -1.52
CA ARG A 105 2.59 -12.89 -2.42
C ARG A 105 2.57 -13.72 -3.70
N PRO A 106 1.41 -14.22 -4.16
CA PRO A 106 1.34 -14.90 -5.45
C PRO A 106 1.75 -13.93 -6.57
N SER A 107 2.49 -14.44 -7.55
CA SER A 107 3.10 -13.65 -8.63
C SER A 107 2.09 -12.95 -9.54
N ASN A 108 0.80 -13.29 -9.43
CA ASN A 108 -0.26 -12.80 -10.31
C ASN A 108 -0.95 -11.52 -9.81
N GLU A 109 -0.56 -11.01 -8.64
CA GLU A 109 -1.23 -9.86 -8.02
C GLU A 109 -0.27 -8.67 -7.99
N VAL A 110 -0.39 -7.81 -8.99
CA VAL A 110 0.38 -6.58 -9.15
C VAL A 110 0.15 -5.63 -7.98
N GLY A 111 1.24 -5.26 -7.29
CA GLY A 111 1.25 -4.12 -6.34
C GLY A 111 1.29 -2.80 -7.10
N PHE A 112 1.50 -1.68 -6.40
CA PHE A 112 1.53 -0.28 -6.87
C PHE A 112 2.07 0.01 -8.30
N SER A 113 2.92 -0.85 -8.86
CA SER A 113 3.37 -0.75 -10.26
C SER A 113 2.37 -1.27 -11.30
N GLY A 114 1.15 -1.69 -10.93
CA GLY A 114 0.20 -2.27 -11.87
C GLY A 114 -1.24 -2.17 -11.38
N GLY A 115 -1.77 -0.95 -11.31
CA GLY A 115 -3.22 -0.78 -11.26
C GLY A 115 -3.83 -1.31 -12.56
N ASN A 116 -4.46 -2.48 -12.52
CA ASN A 116 -5.67 -2.64 -13.32
C ASN A 116 -6.75 -1.93 -12.52
N TYR A 117 -6.95 -0.65 -12.83
CA TYR A 117 -8.28 -0.08 -12.72
C TYR A 117 -9.12 -0.93 -13.67
N LEU A 118 -9.81 -1.93 -13.13
CA LEU A 118 -10.96 -2.47 -13.82
C LEU A 118 -11.83 -1.24 -14.07
N GLU A 119 -12.00 -0.91 -15.34
CA GLU A 119 -13.03 0.02 -15.78
C GLU A 119 -14.35 -0.63 -15.33
N ASP A 120 -14.80 -0.31 -14.12
CA ASP A 120 -16.20 -0.50 -13.80
C ASP A 120 -16.95 0.36 -14.82
N GLU A 121 -17.70 -0.28 -15.73
CA GLU A 121 -18.46 0.34 -16.82
C GLU A 121 -19.50 1.37 -16.35
N ASP A 122 -19.60 1.62 -15.03
CA ASP A 122 -20.56 2.49 -14.38
C ASP A 122 -19.95 3.74 -13.70
N SER A 123 -18.69 4.11 -13.97
CA SER A 123 -18.16 5.40 -13.49
C SER A 123 -18.45 6.52 -14.49
N GLU A 124 -19.51 7.29 -14.22
CA GLU A 124 -19.83 8.52 -14.97
C GLU A 124 -18.62 9.46 -14.95
N THR A 125 -17.99 9.65 -16.12
CA THR A 125 -16.98 10.68 -16.31
C THR A 125 -17.70 12.03 -16.25
N VAL A 126 -17.42 12.82 -15.22
CA VAL A 126 -17.94 14.19 -15.12
C VAL A 126 -17.17 15.04 -16.12
N SER A 127 -17.76 15.28 -17.29
CA SER A 127 -17.27 16.28 -18.23
C SER A 127 -17.37 17.65 -17.56
N LEU A 128 -16.22 18.27 -17.30
CA LEU A 128 -16.16 19.67 -16.92
C LEU A 128 -16.19 20.47 -18.22
N ASP A 129 -17.41 20.82 -18.65
CA ASP A 129 -17.63 21.73 -19.76
C ASP A 129 -16.83 23.03 -19.58
N GLU A 130 -16.13 23.38 -20.65
CA GLU A 130 -15.49 24.66 -20.89
C GLU A 130 -16.56 25.76 -20.84
N GLU A 131 -16.45 26.71 -19.92
CA GLU A 131 -17.01 28.05 -20.15
C GLU A 131 -15.90 29.09 -19.99
N GLU A 132 -15.50 29.56 -21.17
CA GLU A 132 -14.66 30.70 -21.49
C GLU A 132 -15.51 31.98 -21.34
N ASP A 133 -15.05 32.95 -20.54
CA ASP A 133 -15.36 34.38 -20.68
C ASP A 133 -14.26 35.22 -20.01
#